data_AF-A0A8H3AH40-F1
#
_entry.id   AF-A0A8H3AH40-F1
#
_cell.length_a   1.000
_cell.length_b   1.000
_cell.length_c   1.000
_cell.angle_alpha   90.00
_cell.angle_beta   90.00
_cell.angle_gamma   90.00
#
_symmetry.space_group_name_H-M   'P 1'
#
loop_
_entity.id
_entity.type
_entity.pdbx_description
1 polymer ?
#
loop_
_entity_poly.entity_id
_entity_poly.type
_entity_poly.pdbx_seq_one_letter_code
_entity_poly.pdbx_strand_id
1 'polypeptide(L)'
;MASTTAVNAARFLADRNPPLCSLTIKESFAQLTEKEKLYAHWVGTAAWAGARIVQEQWTPEAQSLYDFLITIFSTSDGQSITDLADLKSKSGLDEEEWTLLLEYVAQVFSNLVNYKSFGFTKFIPRVSQENFARVVEASSSSSKALTQWEKLKDHIYSTEPEASLLIGKRCDGHVSNYYPGKEIINNEEAKKIQKFVEKIGLDVENTRVLKESDTTFVILIASADEKPDEKHPKAFDDVDIIVRYGDYSSALKKAVGALSEAKKHAANEHQVKMIEGYIERYVHADT
;
A
#
# COMPACT_ATOMS: atom_id res chain seq x y z
N MET A 1 38.09 1.54 -3.85
CA MET A 1 37.15 2.58 -4.29
C MET A 1 36.05 1.89 -5.08
N ALA A 2 34.81 1.92 -4.60
CA ALA A 2 33.68 1.38 -5.37
C ALA A 2 33.46 2.29 -6.60
N SER A 3 33.15 1.70 -7.76
CA SER A 3 32.83 2.47 -8.97
C SER A 3 31.58 3.33 -8.73
N THR A 4 31.46 4.48 -9.41
CA THR A 4 30.31 5.39 -9.29
C THR A 4 28.97 4.66 -9.55
N THR A 5 28.97 3.64 -10.40
CA THR A 5 27.82 2.75 -10.66
C THR A 5 27.47 1.89 -9.43
N ALA A 6 28.46 1.32 -8.73
CA ALA A 6 28.24 0.53 -7.52
C ALA A 6 27.74 1.38 -6.34
N VAL A 7 28.20 2.62 -6.22
CA VAL A 7 27.70 3.60 -5.23
C VAL A 7 26.23 3.95 -5.53
N ASN A 8 25.84 4.03 -6.80
CA ASN A 8 24.46 4.34 -7.21
C ASN A 8 23.49 3.15 -7.01
N ALA A 9 23.97 1.91 -7.10
CA ALA A 9 23.17 0.72 -6.81
C ALA A 9 22.91 0.52 -5.31
N ALA A 10 23.87 0.91 -4.45
CA ALA A 10 23.76 0.73 -3.00
C ALA A 10 22.59 1.48 -2.36
N ARG A 11 22.15 2.61 -2.95
CA ARG A 11 21.00 3.40 -2.47
C ARG A 11 19.66 2.66 -2.60
N PHE A 12 19.61 1.66 -3.47
CA PHE A 12 18.45 0.83 -3.73
C PHE A 12 18.49 -0.51 -3.00
N LEU A 13 19.43 -0.70 -2.07
CA LEU A 13 19.44 -1.86 -1.20
C LEU A 13 18.72 -1.53 0.11
N ALA A 14 18.08 -2.53 0.71
CA ALA A 14 17.54 -2.43 2.06
C ALA A 14 18.63 -1.94 3.03
N ASP A 15 18.27 -1.10 4.00
CA ASP A 15 19.22 -0.60 4.99
C ASP A 15 19.66 -1.75 5.92
N ARG A 16 20.94 -1.75 6.30
CA ARG A 16 21.46 -2.69 7.31
C ARG A 16 21.24 -2.12 8.70
N ASN A 17 20.90 -2.98 9.66
CA ASN A 17 20.65 -2.65 11.05
C ASN A 17 19.75 -1.41 11.22
N PRO A 18 18.53 -1.40 10.63
CA PRO A 18 17.64 -0.26 10.76
C PRO A 18 17.27 -0.05 12.25
N PRO A 19 17.26 1.19 12.75
CA PRO A 19 16.92 1.45 14.14
C PRO A 19 15.46 1.06 14.40
N LEU A 20 15.24 0.18 15.38
CA LEU A 20 13.91 -0.20 15.84
C LEU A 20 13.59 0.55 17.13
N CYS A 21 12.57 1.41 17.08
CA CYS A 21 12.10 2.16 18.23
C CYS A 21 10.69 1.70 18.59
N SER A 22 10.48 1.32 19.85
CA SER A 22 9.17 0.92 20.35
C SER A 22 8.36 2.15 20.79
N LEU A 23 7.06 2.14 20.51
CA LEU A 23 6.14 3.12 21.06
C LEU A 23 5.91 2.82 22.54
N THR A 24 6.42 3.66 23.43
CA THR A 24 6.26 3.52 24.88
C THR A 24 4.88 4.00 25.34
N ILE A 25 3.83 3.25 25.01
CA ILE A 25 2.43 3.65 25.24
C ILE A 25 1.75 2.99 26.44
N LYS A 26 2.35 1.93 27.01
CA LYS A 26 1.71 1.06 28.02
C LYS A 26 1.17 1.84 29.22
N GLU A 27 1.97 2.74 29.79
CA GLU A 27 1.60 3.48 31.01
C GLU A 27 0.47 4.49 30.76
N SER A 28 0.51 5.21 29.64
CA SER A 28 -0.56 6.13 29.24
C SER A 28 -1.84 5.37 28.88
N PHE A 29 -1.74 4.25 28.17
CA PHE A 29 -2.89 3.43 27.80
C PHE A 29 -3.57 2.78 29.01
N ALA A 30 -2.81 2.44 30.06
CA ALA A 30 -3.35 1.89 31.30
C ALA A 30 -4.21 2.89 32.10
N GLN A 31 -4.00 4.20 31.88
CA GLN A 31 -4.78 5.26 32.54
C GLN A 31 -6.15 5.49 31.89
N LEU A 32 -6.37 4.97 30.69
CA LEU A 32 -7.66 5.08 30.00
C LEU A 32 -8.74 4.26 30.70
N THR A 33 -9.95 4.80 30.72
CA THR A 33 -11.15 4.04 31.06
C THR A 33 -11.42 2.97 30.00
N GLU A 34 -12.22 1.95 30.32
CA GLU A 34 -12.60 0.91 29.36
C GLU A 34 -13.32 1.49 28.13
N LYS A 35 -14.12 2.54 28.32
CA LYS A 35 -14.78 3.26 27.21
C LYS A 35 -13.76 3.91 26.28
N GLU A 36 -12.75 4.59 26.82
CA GLU A 36 -11.70 5.24 26.02
C GLU A 36 -10.80 4.21 25.32
N LYS A 37 -10.50 3.07 25.96
CA LYS A 37 -9.77 1.97 25.32
C LYS A 37 -10.54 1.40 24.13
N LEU A 38 -11.84 1.17 24.28
CA LEU A 38 -12.70 0.69 23.19
C LEU A 38 -12.79 1.71 22.05
N TYR A 39 -12.94 3.00 22.37
CA TYR A 39 -12.89 4.06 21.37
C TYR A 39 -11.55 4.03 20.60
N ALA A 40 -10.42 4.03 21.31
CA ALA A 40 -9.09 3.98 20.71
C ALA A 40 -8.85 2.71 19.88
N HIS A 41 -9.32 1.56 20.36
CA HIS A 41 -9.26 0.29 19.64
C HIS A 41 -9.98 0.38 18.29
N TRP A 42 -11.23 0.82 18.28
CA TRP A 42 -12.03 0.85 17.06
C TRP A 42 -11.57 1.94 16.07
N VAL A 43 -11.14 3.10 16.55
CA VAL A 43 -10.49 4.11 15.70
C VAL A 43 -9.20 3.56 15.10
N GLY A 44 -8.37 2.88 15.89
CA GLY A 44 -7.15 2.23 15.41
C GLY A 44 -7.44 1.14 14.36
N THR A 45 -8.46 0.32 14.59
CA THR A 45 -8.92 -0.70 13.63
C THR A 45 -9.38 -0.05 12.32
N ALA A 46 -10.11 1.07 12.39
CA ALA A 46 -10.52 1.82 11.21
C ALA A 46 -9.32 2.39 10.43
N ALA A 47 -8.32 2.94 11.14
CA ALA A 47 -7.10 3.45 10.51
C ALA A 47 -6.32 2.34 9.78
N TRP A 48 -6.13 1.18 10.43
CA TRP A 48 -5.42 0.04 9.82
C TRP A 48 -6.19 -0.65 8.69
N ALA A 49 -7.52 -0.55 8.67
CA ALA A 49 -8.30 -0.98 7.49
C ALA A 49 -7.88 -0.23 6.22
N GLY A 50 -7.43 1.02 6.35
CA GLY A 50 -6.87 1.85 5.27
C GLY A 50 -5.48 1.44 4.79
N ALA A 51 -4.78 0.51 5.45
CA ALA A 51 -3.42 0.11 5.02
C ALA A 51 -3.40 -0.47 3.58
N ARG A 52 -4.48 -1.14 3.16
CA ARG A 52 -4.63 -1.64 1.79
C ARG A 52 -4.80 -0.53 0.76
N ILE A 53 -5.40 0.59 1.16
CA ILE A 53 -5.51 1.80 0.34
C ILE A 53 -4.12 2.37 0.12
N VAL A 54 -3.34 2.53 1.19
CA VAL A 54 -1.96 3.01 1.10
C VAL A 54 -1.15 2.12 0.17
N GLN A 55 -1.14 0.80 0.39
CA GLN A 55 -0.44 -0.15 -0.49
C GLN A 55 -0.79 0.06 -1.98
N GLU A 56 -2.08 0.16 -2.27
CA GLU A 56 -2.56 0.33 -3.64
C GLU A 56 -2.31 1.73 -4.22
N GLN A 57 -2.14 2.77 -3.42
CA GLN A 57 -1.72 4.09 -3.90
C GLN A 57 -0.24 4.11 -4.33
N TRP A 58 0.59 3.29 -3.69
CA TRP A 58 2.03 3.24 -3.94
C TRP A 58 2.39 2.50 -5.22
N THR A 59 2.11 1.20 -5.29
CA THR A 59 2.49 0.35 -6.43
C THR A 59 1.42 -0.70 -6.71
N PRO A 60 1.30 -1.20 -7.95
CA PRO A 60 0.41 -2.32 -8.28
C PRO A 60 0.70 -3.59 -7.46
N GLU A 61 1.94 -3.82 -7.05
CA GLU A 61 2.39 -5.06 -6.42
C GLU A 61 2.36 -5.04 -4.88
N ALA A 62 2.21 -3.87 -4.25
CA ALA A 62 2.37 -3.71 -2.80
C ALA A 62 1.50 -4.65 -1.96
N GLN A 63 0.21 -4.79 -2.29
CA GLN A 63 -0.68 -5.70 -1.56
C GLN A 63 -0.23 -7.16 -1.69
N SER A 64 0.16 -7.57 -2.90
CA SER A 64 0.63 -8.93 -3.18
C SER A 64 1.96 -9.23 -2.49
N LEU A 65 2.87 -8.25 -2.47
CA LEU A 65 4.14 -8.33 -1.75
C LEU A 65 3.91 -8.50 -0.25
N TYR A 66 3.02 -7.70 0.33
CA TYR A 66 2.69 -7.81 1.75
C TYR A 66 2.11 -9.19 2.09
N ASP A 67 1.16 -9.67 1.28
CA ASP A 67 0.53 -10.98 1.47
C ASP A 67 1.50 -12.15 1.30
N PHE A 68 2.45 -12.00 0.37
CA PHE A 68 3.53 -12.97 0.17
C PHE A 68 4.41 -13.08 1.42
N LEU A 69 4.87 -11.94 1.96
CA LEU A 69 5.69 -11.94 3.18
C LEU A 69 4.94 -12.51 4.38
N ILE A 70 3.67 -12.13 4.58
CA ILE A 70 2.83 -12.74 5.63
C ILE A 70 2.71 -14.26 5.42
N THR A 71 2.53 -14.72 4.18
CA THR A 71 2.41 -16.16 3.89
C THR A 71 3.68 -16.94 4.25
N ILE A 72 4.88 -16.36 4.06
CA ILE A 72 6.15 -17.00 4.42
C ILE A 72 6.32 -17.09 5.95
N PHE A 73 6.04 -15.99 6.65
CA PHE A 73 6.36 -15.82 8.07
C PHE A 73 5.22 -16.18 9.02
N SER A 74 4.12 -16.75 8.52
CA SER A 74 3.01 -17.26 9.32
C SER A 74 2.92 -18.78 9.32
N THR A 75 2.22 -19.32 10.30
CA THR A 75 1.79 -20.73 10.34
C THR A 75 0.87 -21.05 9.15
N SER A 76 0.73 -22.33 8.80
CA SER A 76 -0.04 -22.76 7.62
C SER A 76 -1.54 -22.46 7.70
N ASP A 77 -2.07 -22.28 8.92
CA ASP A 77 -3.44 -21.80 9.17
C ASP A 77 -3.56 -20.27 9.14
N GLY A 78 -2.44 -19.55 9.02
CA GLY A 78 -2.38 -18.08 8.99
C GLY A 78 -2.71 -17.40 10.31
N GLN A 79 -2.82 -18.12 11.43
CA GLN A 79 -3.29 -17.57 12.70
C GLN A 79 -2.17 -17.00 13.58
N SER A 80 -0.92 -17.41 13.36
CA SER A 80 0.23 -17.02 14.17
C SER A 80 1.49 -16.83 13.32
N ILE A 81 2.51 -16.21 13.91
CA ILE A 81 3.85 -16.16 13.32
C ILE A 81 4.46 -17.56 13.39
N THR A 82 5.15 -17.99 12.34
CA THR A 82 5.84 -19.28 12.29
C THR A 82 7.06 -19.31 13.23
N ASP A 83 7.58 -20.50 13.54
CA ASP A 83 8.85 -20.62 14.26
C ASP A 83 10.00 -20.16 13.35
N LEU A 84 10.51 -18.97 13.63
CA LEU A 84 11.57 -18.34 12.82
C LEU A 84 12.90 -19.11 12.90
N ALA A 85 13.19 -19.79 14.01
CA ALA A 85 14.42 -20.56 14.16
C ALA A 85 14.34 -21.86 13.33
N ASP A 86 13.19 -22.52 13.34
CA ASP A 86 12.92 -23.69 12.50
C ASP A 86 12.90 -23.32 11.00
N LEU A 87 12.23 -22.24 10.62
CA LEU A 87 12.20 -21.74 9.24
C LEU A 87 13.62 -21.45 8.71
N LYS A 88 14.42 -20.75 9.51
CA LYS A 88 15.83 -20.50 9.19
C LYS A 88 16.59 -21.81 9.01
N SER A 89 16.50 -22.71 9.98
CA SER A 89 17.18 -24.01 9.96
C SER A 89 16.87 -24.80 8.69
N LYS A 90 15.59 -24.88 8.31
CA LYS A 90 15.12 -25.58 7.10
C LYS A 90 15.58 -24.92 5.80
N SER A 91 15.68 -23.60 5.77
CA SER A 91 16.16 -22.86 4.59
C SER A 91 17.67 -23.01 4.36
N GLY A 92 18.42 -23.37 5.42
CA GLY A 92 19.88 -23.49 5.38
C GLY A 92 20.61 -22.16 5.16
N LEU A 93 19.98 -21.03 5.50
CA LEU A 93 20.63 -19.72 5.52
C LEU A 93 21.52 -19.59 6.75
N ASP A 94 22.66 -18.92 6.60
CA ASP A 94 23.50 -18.55 7.74
C ASP A 94 22.91 -17.37 8.55
N GLU A 95 23.60 -16.95 9.62
CA GLU A 95 23.16 -15.81 10.44
C GLU A 95 23.13 -14.47 9.68
N GLU A 96 24.10 -14.21 8.80
CA GLU A 96 24.16 -12.95 8.05
C GLU A 96 23.05 -12.92 7.00
N GLU A 97 22.92 -13.97 6.19
CA GLU A 97 21.89 -14.09 5.15
C GLU A 97 20.47 -13.96 5.72
N TRP A 98 20.22 -14.64 6.85
CA TRP A 98 18.94 -14.56 7.55
C TRP A 98 18.65 -13.16 8.07
N THR A 99 19.65 -12.50 8.65
CA THR A 99 19.53 -11.12 9.14
C THR A 99 19.22 -10.16 8.00
N LEU A 100 19.94 -10.26 6.87
CA LEU A 100 19.72 -9.43 5.69
C LEU A 100 18.31 -9.59 5.11
N LEU A 101 17.74 -10.81 5.16
CA LEU A 101 16.34 -11.04 4.77
C LEU A 101 15.38 -10.36 5.75
N LEU A 102 15.55 -10.56 7.06
CA LEU A 102 14.68 -9.96 8.07
C LEU A 102 14.72 -8.43 8.04
N GLU A 103 15.87 -7.83 7.77
CA GLU A 103 16.01 -6.38 7.58
C GLU A 103 15.17 -5.86 6.41
N TYR A 104 15.17 -6.56 5.27
CA TYR A 104 14.31 -6.22 4.13
C TYR A 104 12.83 -6.34 4.50
N VAL A 105 12.44 -7.46 5.13
CA VAL A 105 11.05 -7.73 5.52
C VAL A 105 10.53 -6.69 6.51
N ALA A 106 11.33 -6.35 7.52
CA ALA A 106 11.00 -5.31 8.50
C ALA A 106 10.79 -3.94 7.83
N GLN A 107 11.64 -3.59 6.85
CA GLN A 107 11.50 -2.35 6.08
C GLN A 107 10.25 -2.35 5.20
N VAL A 108 9.91 -3.47 4.53
CA VAL A 108 8.67 -3.57 3.73
C VAL A 108 7.44 -3.41 4.63
N PHE A 109 7.38 -4.10 5.76
CA PHE A 109 6.24 -3.97 6.68
C PHE A 109 6.13 -2.57 7.28
N SER A 110 7.26 -1.90 7.56
CA SER A 110 7.26 -0.56 8.14
C SER A 110 6.89 0.53 7.12
N ASN A 111 7.26 0.37 5.84
CA ASN A 111 6.87 1.29 4.77
C ASN A 111 5.55 0.90 4.08
N LEU A 112 4.99 -0.27 4.41
CA LEU A 112 3.86 -0.95 3.75
C LEU A 112 4.13 -1.39 2.30
N VAL A 113 5.31 -1.11 1.75
CA VAL A 113 5.72 -1.39 0.35
C VAL A 113 7.25 -1.42 0.26
N ASN A 114 7.82 -1.89 -0.85
CA ASN A 114 9.28 -1.92 -1.12
C ASN A 114 9.85 -0.59 -1.68
N TYR A 115 9.24 0.53 -1.33
CA TYR A 115 9.77 1.87 -1.59
C TYR A 115 9.81 2.65 -0.28
N LYS A 116 10.86 3.47 -0.10
CA LYS A 116 11.04 4.25 1.13
C LYS A 116 10.00 5.36 1.20
N SER A 117 9.17 5.38 2.25
CA SER A 117 8.29 6.49 2.61
C SER A 117 9.05 7.82 2.69
N PHE A 118 10.28 7.76 3.21
CA PHE A 118 11.20 8.89 3.21
C PHE A 118 12.25 8.71 2.10
N GLY A 119 12.02 9.34 0.95
CA GLY A 119 12.98 9.39 -0.17
C GLY A 119 12.48 8.80 -1.49
N PHE A 120 11.34 8.07 -1.48
CA PHE A 120 10.66 7.62 -2.71
C PHE A 120 11.51 6.73 -3.63
N THR A 121 12.51 6.06 -3.06
CA THR A 121 13.38 5.11 -3.77
C THR A 121 12.97 3.68 -3.44
N LYS A 122 13.00 2.80 -4.43
CA LYS A 122 12.88 1.35 -4.22
C LYS A 122 14.00 0.86 -3.31
N PHE A 123 13.73 -0.18 -2.53
CA PHE A 123 14.78 -0.93 -1.85
C PHE A 123 14.62 -2.44 -2.10
N ILE A 124 15.74 -3.11 -2.33
CA ILE A 124 15.84 -4.49 -2.77
C ILE A 124 16.54 -5.31 -1.67
N PRO A 125 16.18 -6.59 -1.47
CA PRO A 125 16.87 -7.43 -0.49
C PRO A 125 18.37 -7.51 -0.79
N ARG A 126 19.19 -7.54 0.27
CA ARG A 126 20.63 -7.78 0.15
C ARG A 126 20.97 -9.27 0.06
N VAL A 127 20.09 -10.11 0.60
CA VAL A 127 20.16 -11.56 0.42
C VAL A 127 19.95 -11.88 -1.06
N SER A 128 20.61 -12.93 -1.56
CA SER A 128 20.44 -13.33 -2.97
C SER A 128 19.02 -13.82 -3.24
N GLN A 129 18.58 -13.70 -4.50
CA GLN A 129 17.29 -14.23 -4.94
C GLN A 129 17.17 -15.74 -4.70
N GLU A 130 18.26 -16.50 -4.90
CA GLU A 130 18.33 -17.93 -4.61
C GLU A 130 18.12 -18.24 -3.13
N ASN A 131 18.79 -17.51 -2.24
CA ASN A 131 18.64 -17.70 -0.80
C ASN A 131 17.25 -17.33 -0.31
N PHE A 132 16.65 -16.27 -0.85
CA PHE A 132 15.25 -15.96 -0.52
C PHE A 132 14.32 -17.08 -1.01
N ALA A 133 14.53 -17.63 -2.22
CA ALA A 133 13.76 -18.77 -2.70
C ALA A 133 13.84 -19.99 -1.76
N ARG A 134 15.02 -20.29 -1.20
CA ARG A 134 15.17 -21.35 -0.17
C ARG A 134 14.29 -21.14 1.06
N VAL A 135 14.12 -19.88 1.51
CA VAL A 135 13.20 -19.55 2.62
C VAL A 135 11.74 -19.71 2.22
N VAL A 136 11.38 -19.35 0.98
CA VAL A 136 10.03 -19.56 0.43
C VAL A 136 9.69 -21.05 0.42
N GLU A 137 10.60 -21.90 -0.06
CA GLU A 137 10.46 -23.35 -0.11
C GLU A 137 10.35 -23.98 1.28
N ALA A 138 11.11 -23.47 2.25
CA ALA A 138 11.11 -23.93 3.64
C ALA A 138 9.87 -23.49 4.44
N SER A 139 9.09 -22.53 3.94
CA SER A 139 7.92 -22.00 4.65
C SER A 139 6.84 -23.05 4.88
N SER A 140 6.10 -22.91 5.99
CA SER A 140 5.00 -23.82 6.32
C SER A 140 3.86 -23.80 5.29
N SER A 141 3.80 -22.73 4.47
CA SER A 141 2.84 -22.52 3.38
C SER A 141 3.50 -22.58 1.99
N SER A 142 4.56 -23.39 1.83
CA SER A 142 5.45 -23.39 0.65
C SER A 142 4.73 -23.43 -0.69
N SER A 143 3.69 -24.27 -0.85
CA SER A 143 2.92 -24.35 -2.11
C SER A 143 2.32 -22.99 -2.52
N LYS A 144 1.70 -22.28 -1.57
CA LYS A 144 1.13 -20.95 -1.79
C LYS A 144 2.24 -19.91 -1.96
N ALA A 145 3.26 -19.96 -1.12
CA ALA A 145 4.38 -19.03 -1.13
C ALA A 145 5.17 -19.09 -2.44
N LEU A 146 5.41 -20.27 -2.99
CA LEU A 146 6.06 -20.50 -4.29
C LEU A 146 5.23 -19.90 -5.44
N THR A 147 3.91 -20.07 -5.42
CA THR A 147 3.03 -19.48 -6.42
C THR A 147 3.08 -17.94 -6.39
N GLN A 148 3.19 -17.35 -5.21
CA GLN A 148 3.36 -15.90 -5.05
C GLN A 148 4.77 -15.44 -5.46
N TRP A 149 5.79 -16.21 -5.11
CA TRP A 149 7.18 -15.95 -5.45
C TRP A 149 7.40 -15.84 -6.95
N GLU A 150 6.86 -16.78 -7.74
CA GLU A 150 6.99 -16.75 -9.20
C GLU A 150 6.41 -15.47 -9.82
N LYS A 151 5.42 -14.84 -9.18
CA LYS A 151 4.82 -13.58 -9.65
C LYS A 151 5.61 -12.34 -9.22
N LEU A 152 6.37 -12.44 -8.12
CA LEU A 152 6.94 -11.28 -7.43
C LEU A 152 8.46 -11.21 -7.49
N LYS A 153 9.16 -12.33 -7.71
CA LYS A 153 10.62 -12.39 -7.62
C LYS A 153 11.33 -11.38 -8.53
N ASP A 154 10.83 -11.20 -9.75
CA ASP A 154 11.39 -10.23 -10.69
C ASP A 154 11.11 -8.80 -10.23
N HIS A 155 9.89 -8.51 -9.75
CA HIS A 155 9.57 -7.21 -9.17
C HIS A 155 10.42 -6.91 -7.93
N ILE A 156 10.67 -7.88 -7.05
CA ILE A 156 11.44 -7.70 -5.81
C ILE A 156 12.90 -7.32 -6.15
N TYR A 157 13.51 -7.99 -7.12
CA TYR A 157 14.95 -7.83 -7.43
C TYR A 157 15.26 -6.94 -8.63
N SER A 158 14.26 -6.51 -9.42
CA SER A 158 14.53 -5.69 -10.60
C SER A 158 15.19 -4.36 -10.21
N THR A 159 16.29 -4.06 -10.91
CA THR A 159 17.00 -2.78 -10.91
C THR A 159 16.79 -2.01 -12.22
N GLU A 160 16.04 -2.58 -13.17
CA GLU A 160 15.84 -2.00 -14.49
C GLU A 160 14.36 -1.97 -14.91
N PRO A 161 13.91 -0.92 -15.61
CA PRO A 161 14.67 0.30 -15.93
C PRO A 161 14.96 1.13 -14.66
N GLU A 162 16.13 1.80 -14.60
CA GLU A 162 16.51 2.64 -13.43
C GLU A 162 15.42 3.65 -13.04
N ALA A 163 14.69 4.20 -14.02
CA ALA A 163 13.59 5.14 -13.79
C ALA A 163 12.47 4.54 -12.91
N SER A 164 12.22 3.24 -13.01
CA SER A 164 11.20 2.55 -12.20
C SER A 164 11.60 2.40 -10.73
N LEU A 165 12.85 2.68 -10.37
CA LEU A 165 13.31 2.62 -8.98
C LEU A 165 12.88 3.83 -8.15
N LEU A 166 12.08 4.73 -8.73
CA LEU A 166 11.61 5.96 -8.13
C LEU A 166 10.08 6.05 -8.19
N ILE A 167 9.47 6.56 -7.13
CA ILE A 167 8.07 7.01 -7.17
C ILE A 167 8.02 8.39 -7.83
N GLY A 168 7.14 8.55 -8.82
CA GLY A 168 7.04 9.78 -9.59
C GLY A 168 6.12 9.67 -10.80
N LYS A 169 6.34 10.54 -11.78
CA LYS A 169 5.52 10.58 -12.99
C LYS A 169 5.77 9.37 -13.89
N ARG A 170 4.69 8.67 -14.26
CA ARG A 170 4.77 7.51 -15.15
C ARG A 170 5.32 7.84 -16.54
N CYS A 171 5.07 9.04 -17.05
CA CYS A 171 5.61 9.49 -18.35
C CYS A 171 7.14 9.69 -18.34
N ASP A 172 7.77 9.77 -17.17
CA ASP A 172 9.23 9.80 -17.01
C ASP A 172 9.80 8.40 -16.70
N GLY A 173 8.97 7.34 -16.78
CA GLY A 173 9.35 5.96 -16.47
C GLY A 173 9.30 5.59 -14.98
N HIS A 174 8.86 6.51 -14.11
CA HIS A 174 8.70 6.27 -12.67
C HIS A 174 7.42 5.49 -12.34
N VAL A 175 7.29 5.10 -11.07
CA VAL A 175 6.12 4.35 -10.58
C VAL A 175 5.15 5.29 -9.86
N SER A 176 3.86 5.19 -10.17
CA SER A 176 2.79 5.83 -9.40
C SER A 176 1.49 5.13 -9.68
N ASN A 177 0.87 4.57 -8.63
CA ASN A 177 -0.41 3.87 -8.78
C ASN A 177 -1.64 4.76 -8.48
N TYR A 178 -1.43 6.08 -8.36
CA TYR A 178 -2.47 7.09 -8.58
C TYR A 178 -2.90 7.19 -10.03
N TYR A 179 -2.04 6.74 -10.94
CA TYR A 179 -2.31 6.59 -12.36
C TYR A 179 -2.25 5.10 -12.73
N PRO A 180 -3.23 4.27 -12.34
CA PRO A 180 -3.19 2.83 -12.58
C PRO A 180 -3.34 2.49 -14.07
N GLY A 181 -3.21 1.21 -14.39
CA GLY A 181 -3.41 0.69 -15.76
C GLY A 181 -2.15 0.67 -16.62
N LYS A 182 -2.26 0.13 -17.82
CA LYS A 182 -1.11 -0.04 -18.73
C LYS A 182 -0.75 1.23 -19.48
N GLU A 183 -1.76 1.98 -19.89
CA GLU A 183 -1.58 3.23 -20.63
C GLU A 183 -0.97 4.32 -19.75
N ILE A 184 -0.08 5.12 -20.35
CA ILE A 184 0.66 6.16 -19.66
C ILE A 184 0.00 7.51 -19.94
N ILE A 185 -0.46 8.15 -18.86
CA ILE A 185 -0.92 9.53 -18.91
C ILE A 185 0.28 10.49 -18.99
N ASN A 186 0.16 11.52 -19.84
CA ASN A 186 1.15 12.58 -19.99
C ASN A 186 0.78 13.85 -19.20
N ASN A 187 1.72 14.80 -19.12
CA ASN A 187 1.54 16.02 -18.34
C ASN A 187 0.42 16.94 -18.87
N GLU A 188 0.13 16.92 -20.18
CA GLU A 188 -0.93 17.75 -20.77
C GLU A 188 -2.31 17.17 -20.49
N GLU A 189 -2.46 15.85 -20.65
CA GLU A 189 -3.67 15.10 -20.29
C GLU A 189 -4.01 15.31 -18.81
N ALA A 190 -3.03 15.14 -17.91
CA ALA A 190 -3.24 15.34 -16.46
C ALA A 190 -3.75 16.76 -16.15
N LYS A 191 -3.20 17.79 -16.80
CA LYS A 191 -3.66 19.19 -16.64
C LYS A 191 -5.09 19.40 -17.15
N LYS A 192 -5.46 18.76 -18.26
CA LYS A 192 -6.82 18.87 -18.83
C LYS A 192 -7.85 18.17 -17.94
N ILE A 193 -7.51 16.99 -17.43
CA ILE A 193 -8.34 16.24 -16.47
C ILE A 193 -8.53 17.05 -15.20
N GLN A 194 -7.47 17.64 -14.64
CA GLN A 194 -7.59 18.47 -13.44
C GLN A 194 -8.53 19.66 -13.66
N LYS A 195 -8.39 20.41 -14.77
CA LYS A 195 -9.30 21.50 -15.11
C LYS A 195 -10.75 21.04 -15.27
N PHE A 196 -10.96 19.84 -15.80
CA PHE A 196 -12.29 19.27 -15.93
C PHE A 196 -12.89 18.94 -14.57
N VAL A 197 -12.12 18.29 -13.69
CA VAL A 197 -12.51 17.94 -12.31
C VAL A 197 -12.92 19.19 -11.52
N GLU A 198 -12.09 20.24 -11.58
CA GLU A 198 -12.38 21.55 -10.97
C GLU A 198 -13.68 22.17 -11.52
N LYS A 199 -13.91 22.06 -12.84
CA LYS A 199 -15.11 22.61 -13.50
C LYS A 199 -16.40 21.93 -13.05
N ILE A 200 -16.37 20.63 -12.77
CA ILE A 200 -17.54 19.88 -12.28
C ILE A 200 -17.68 19.94 -10.75
N GLY A 201 -16.78 20.64 -10.05
CA GLY A 201 -16.81 20.78 -8.59
C GLY A 201 -16.45 19.50 -7.84
N LEU A 202 -15.66 18.62 -8.46
CA LEU A 202 -15.20 17.39 -7.84
C LEU A 202 -13.85 17.62 -7.15
N ASP A 203 -13.70 17.14 -5.92
CA ASP A 203 -12.42 17.19 -5.19
C ASP A 203 -11.45 16.14 -5.71
N VAL A 204 -10.19 16.55 -5.93
CA VAL A 204 -9.13 15.64 -6.42
C VAL A 204 -8.54 14.75 -5.32
N GLU A 205 -8.71 15.11 -4.04
CA GLU A 205 -7.98 14.52 -2.90
C GLU A 205 -8.21 13.01 -2.73
N ASN A 206 -9.40 12.53 -3.09
CA ASN A 206 -9.78 11.12 -2.98
C ASN A 206 -9.93 10.44 -4.35
N THR A 207 -9.17 10.91 -5.36
CA THR A 207 -9.27 10.39 -6.74
C THR A 207 -8.00 9.71 -7.25
N ARG A 208 -8.19 8.81 -8.21
CA ARG A 208 -7.15 8.30 -9.11
C ARG A 208 -7.58 8.45 -10.57
N VAL A 209 -6.63 8.35 -11.50
CA VAL A 209 -6.91 8.53 -12.93
C VAL A 209 -6.39 7.34 -13.74
N LEU A 210 -7.30 6.56 -14.31
CA LEU A 210 -7.00 5.49 -15.24
C LEU A 210 -7.13 6.02 -16.68
N LYS A 211 -6.06 5.89 -17.48
CA LYS A 211 -6.14 6.06 -18.93
C LYS A 211 -6.58 4.72 -19.54
N GLU A 212 -7.79 4.67 -20.10
CA GLU A 212 -8.27 3.47 -20.82
C GLU A 212 -7.83 3.51 -22.29
N SER A 213 -7.81 4.70 -22.91
CA SER A 213 -7.32 4.94 -24.26
C SER A 213 -6.94 6.42 -24.44
N ASP A 214 -6.45 6.80 -25.61
CA ASP A 214 -6.18 8.21 -25.94
C ASP A 214 -7.46 9.08 -25.98
N THR A 215 -8.64 8.46 -26.06
CA THR A 215 -9.94 9.15 -26.13
C THR A 215 -10.82 8.88 -24.91
N THR A 216 -10.34 8.15 -23.89
CA THR A 216 -11.15 7.76 -22.75
C THR A 216 -10.33 7.67 -21.47
N PHE A 217 -10.75 8.44 -20.46
CA PHE A 217 -10.18 8.42 -19.12
C PHE A 217 -11.24 8.10 -18.08
N VAL A 218 -10.84 7.43 -17.01
CA VAL A 218 -11.69 7.14 -15.85
C VAL A 218 -11.11 7.84 -14.63
N ILE A 219 -11.92 8.69 -14.00
CA ILE A 219 -11.65 9.24 -12.67
C ILE A 219 -12.26 8.28 -11.67
N LEU A 220 -11.41 7.62 -10.91
CA LEU A 220 -11.80 6.69 -9.86
C LEU A 220 -11.97 7.48 -8.57
N ILE A 221 -13.15 7.43 -7.95
CA ILE A 221 -13.45 8.08 -6.68
C ILE A 221 -13.45 7.03 -5.58
N ALA A 222 -12.67 7.28 -4.53
CA ALA A 222 -12.63 6.44 -3.34
C ALA A 222 -13.94 6.52 -2.55
N SER A 223 -14.70 5.43 -2.52
CA SER A 223 -15.96 5.32 -1.78
C SER A 223 -16.26 3.87 -1.41
N ALA A 224 -16.95 3.66 -0.29
CA ALA A 224 -17.43 2.35 0.13
C ALA A 224 -18.59 1.89 -0.77
N ASP A 225 -19.47 2.80 -1.17
CA ASP A 225 -20.55 2.52 -2.10
C ASP A 225 -20.06 2.58 -3.54
N GLU A 226 -20.67 1.74 -4.37
CA GLU A 226 -20.56 1.79 -5.81
C GLU A 226 -21.80 2.52 -6.35
N LYS A 227 -21.58 3.47 -7.25
CA LYS A 227 -22.64 4.21 -7.97
C LYS A 227 -22.49 3.91 -9.47
N PRO A 228 -23.57 4.02 -10.27
CA PRO A 228 -23.45 3.92 -11.73
C PRO A 228 -22.43 4.93 -12.28
N ASP A 229 -21.65 4.51 -13.28
CA ASP A 229 -20.67 5.37 -13.96
C ASP A 229 -21.33 6.65 -14.51
N GLU A 230 -20.78 7.82 -14.15
CA GLU A 230 -21.18 9.09 -14.74
C GLU A 230 -20.34 9.36 -15.99
N LYS A 231 -21.01 9.56 -17.12
CA LYS A 231 -20.36 9.71 -18.43
C LYS A 231 -20.40 11.16 -18.87
N HIS A 232 -19.22 11.70 -19.17
CA HIS A 232 -19.03 13.04 -19.70
C HIS A 232 -18.43 12.94 -21.10
N PRO A 233 -19.27 12.78 -22.14
CA PRO A 233 -18.79 12.68 -23.51
C PRO A 233 -18.20 14.01 -23.95
N LYS A 234 -17.08 13.96 -24.70
CA LYS A 234 -16.37 15.16 -25.21
C LYS A 234 -16.07 16.19 -24.10
N ALA A 235 -15.62 15.71 -22.95
CA ALA A 235 -15.27 16.52 -21.80
C ALA A 235 -14.20 17.58 -22.13
N PHE A 236 -13.21 17.21 -22.95
CA PHE A 236 -12.24 18.12 -23.58
C PHE A 236 -11.71 17.49 -24.86
N ASP A 237 -11.43 18.26 -25.92
CA ASP A 237 -10.75 17.79 -27.14
C ASP A 237 -11.26 16.44 -27.72
N ASP A 238 -12.59 16.23 -27.76
CA ASP A 238 -13.24 14.97 -28.17
C ASP A 238 -12.86 13.72 -27.32
N VAL A 239 -12.31 13.93 -26.13
CA VAL A 239 -12.03 12.91 -25.11
C VAL A 239 -13.24 12.75 -24.18
N ASP A 240 -13.57 11.49 -23.91
CA ASP A 240 -14.61 11.12 -22.94
C ASP A 240 -14.02 10.91 -21.55
N ILE A 241 -14.74 11.38 -20.52
CA ILE A 241 -14.41 11.11 -19.12
C ILE A 241 -15.52 10.29 -18.48
N ILE A 242 -15.13 9.26 -17.75
CA ILE A 242 -16.01 8.45 -16.90
C ILE A 242 -15.64 8.73 -15.45
N VAL A 243 -16.62 9.11 -14.63
CA VAL A 243 -16.45 9.17 -13.18
C VAL A 243 -17.00 7.89 -12.59
N ARG A 244 -16.14 7.14 -11.87
CA ARG A 244 -16.46 5.83 -11.32
C ARG A 244 -16.22 5.81 -9.82
N TYR A 245 -17.28 5.50 -9.08
CA TYR A 245 -17.25 5.33 -7.64
C TYR A 245 -16.87 3.90 -7.25
N GLY A 246 -16.51 3.71 -5.99
CA GLY A 246 -16.20 2.39 -5.43
C GLY A 246 -14.71 2.07 -5.38
N ASP A 247 -13.84 3.03 -5.68
CA ASP A 247 -12.40 2.81 -5.54
C ASP A 247 -12.09 2.49 -4.06
N TYR A 248 -11.30 1.43 -3.84
CA TYR A 248 -11.01 0.90 -2.50
C TYR A 248 -12.21 0.47 -1.65
N SER A 249 -13.38 0.20 -2.25
CA SER A 249 -14.63 -0.08 -1.53
C SER A 249 -14.49 -1.10 -0.40
N SER A 250 -13.77 -2.21 -0.61
CA SER A 250 -13.57 -3.24 0.41
C SER A 250 -12.87 -2.73 1.68
N ALA A 251 -11.85 -1.89 1.52
CA ALA A 251 -11.11 -1.31 2.65
C ALA A 251 -11.95 -0.25 3.38
N LEU A 252 -12.65 0.60 2.62
CA LEU A 252 -13.52 1.64 3.18
C LEU A 252 -14.72 1.04 3.94
N LYS A 253 -15.32 -0.03 3.44
CA LYS A 253 -16.38 -0.77 4.16
C LYS A 253 -15.90 -1.26 5.54
N LYS A 254 -14.67 -1.78 5.62
CA LYS A 254 -14.07 -2.20 6.91
C LYS A 254 -13.82 -1.01 7.83
N ALA A 255 -13.30 0.09 7.30
CA ALA A 255 -13.08 1.32 8.06
C ALA A 255 -14.40 1.88 8.62
N VAL A 256 -15.45 1.94 7.79
CA VAL A 256 -16.80 2.38 8.18
C VAL A 256 -17.41 1.48 9.27
N GLY A 257 -17.25 0.16 9.15
CA GLY A 257 -17.70 -0.78 10.18
C GLY A 257 -17.02 -0.52 11.52
N ALA A 258 -15.70 -0.35 11.52
CA ALA A 258 -14.94 -0.05 12.73
C ALA A 258 -15.27 1.35 13.31
N LEU A 259 -15.45 2.37 12.48
CA LEU A 259 -15.88 3.70 12.92
C LEU A 259 -17.28 3.67 13.54
N SER A 260 -18.19 2.84 13.01
CA SER A 260 -19.52 2.65 13.58
C SER A 260 -19.47 2.06 14.99
N GLU A 261 -18.54 1.13 15.25
CA GLU A 261 -18.27 0.64 16.60
C GLU A 261 -17.62 1.72 17.48
N ALA A 262 -16.63 2.46 16.97
CA ALA A 262 -15.98 3.56 17.69
C ALA A 262 -17.00 4.61 18.18
N LYS A 263 -18.00 4.95 17.36
CA LYS A 263 -19.05 5.92 17.68
C LYS A 263 -19.77 5.61 18.99
N LYS A 264 -20.03 4.32 19.28
CA LYS A 264 -20.70 3.86 20.51
C LYS A 264 -19.91 4.21 21.78
N HIS A 265 -18.62 4.50 21.64
CA HIS A 265 -17.70 4.77 22.73
C HIS A 265 -17.21 6.23 22.75
N ALA A 266 -17.76 7.12 21.92
CA ALA A 266 -17.39 8.53 21.88
C ALA A 266 -17.58 9.24 23.24
N ALA A 267 -16.66 10.14 23.57
CA ALA A 267 -16.64 10.87 24.84
C ALA A 267 -17.65 12.03 24.90
N ASN A 268 -18.00 12.59 23.74
CA ASN A 268 -18.91 13.73 23.63
C ASN A 268 -19.55 13.81 22.24
N GLU A 269 -20.54 14.70 22.12
CA GLU A 269 -21.31 14.92 20.89
C GLU A 269 -20.46 15.33 19.68
N HIS A 270 -19.36 16.05 19.90
CA HIS A 270 -18.48 16.45 18.80
C HIS A 270 -17.78 15.24 18.17
N GLN A 271 -17.30 14.29 18.99
CA GLN A 271 -16.71 13.05 18.49
C GLN A 271 -17.74 12.18 17.75
N VAL A 272 -18.98 12.13 18.24
CA VAL A 272 -20.08 11.44 17.56
C VAL A 272 -20.29 12.02 16.16
N LYS A 273 -20.52 13.34 16.07
CA LYS A 273 -20.77 14.03 14.80
C LYS A 273 -19.58 13.96 13.85
N MET A 274 -18.35 14.06 14.35
CA MET A 274 -17.14 13.91 13.55
C MET A 274 -17.07 12.51 12.92
N ILE A 275 -17.34 11.45 13.69
CA ILE A 275 -17.34 10.08 13.17
C ILE A 275 -18.48 9.87 12.17
N GLU A 276 -19.65 10.46 12.39
CA GLU A 276 -20.75 10.41 11.42
C GLU A 276 -20.36 11.04 10.09
N GLY A 277 -19.73 12.22 10.12
CA GLY A 277 -19.21 12.87 8.91
C GLY A 277 -18.12 12.04 8.21
N TYR A 278 -17.22 11.40 8.95
CA TYR A 278 -16.22 10.50 8.35
C TYR A 278 -16.88 9.29 7.68
N ILE A 279 -17.86 8.68 8.34
CA ILE A 279 -18.61 7.55 7.75
C ILE A 279 -19.32 8.00 6.48
N GLU A 280 -20.05 9.11 6.52
CA GLU A 280 -20.76 9.66 5.35
C GLU A 280 -19.81 9.92 4.18
N ARG A 281 -18.68 10.60 4.44
CA ARG A 281 -17.65 10.86 3.43
C ARG A 281 -17.05 9.58 2.86
N TYR A 282 -16.74 8.59 3.69
CA TYR A 282 -16.17 7.32 3.23
C TYR A 282 -17.17 6.46 2.46
N VAL A 283 -18.46 6.55 2.78
CA VAL A 283 -19.50 5.77 2.11
C VAL A 283 -19.83 6.36 0.75
N HIS A 284 -20.16 7.66 0.70
CA HIS A 284 -20.75 8.26 -0.50
C HIS A 284 -19.77 9.07 -1.35
N ALA A 285 -18.62 9.46 -0.78
CA ALA A 285 -17.68 10.39 -1.40
C ALA A 285 -18.33 11.71 -1.84
N ASP A 286 -19.37 12.15 -1.13
CA ASP A 286 -19.99 13.46 -1.31
C ASP A 286 -19.14 14.53 -0.58
N THR A 287 -19.16 15.76 -1.07
CA THR A 287 -18.49 16.94 -0.49
C THR A 287 -19.35 17.63 0.56
#